data_AF-A0A520GYM6-F1
#
_entry.id   AF-A0A520GYM6-F1
#
_cell.length_a   1.000
_cell.length_b   1.000
_cell.length_c   1.000
_cell.angle_alpha   90.00
_cell.angle_beta   90.00
_cell.angle_gamma   90.00
#
_symmetry.space_group_name_H-M   'P 1'
#
loop_
_entity.id
_entity.type
_entity.pdbx_description
1 polymer ?
#
loop_
_entity_poly.entity_id
_entity_poly.type
_entity_poly.pdbx_seq_one_letter_code
_entity_poly.pdbx_strand_id
1 'polypeptide(L)'
;PPLKIAWVSPANSPPVIASPILPIEVALVLMLPVIALEDVENAVVALQTAQERERQFAIALDAANNSAILSRSQYRTGLTDFTTLNQQEVALLSARNGATQARADAATALVALYAALGGGWDATVIPQAPISNPEAR
;
A
#
# COMPACT_ATOMS: atom_id res chain seq x y z
N PRO A 1 67.52 -1.54 21.23
CA PRO A 1 67.97 -0.14 21.45
C PRO A 1 66.74 0.79 21.36
N PRO A 2 66.35 1.53 22.42
CA PRO A 2 64.99 2.06 22.54
C PRO A 2 64.85 3.52 22.06
N LEU A 3 63.66 3.82 21.51
CA LEU A 3 63.20 5.15 21.12
C LEU A 3 62.87 5.98 22.38
N LYS A 4 63.34 7.24 22.38
CA LYS A 4 63.29 8.19 23.50
C LYS A 4 61.86 8.76 23.65
N ILE A 5 61.16 8.40 24.72
CA ILE A 5 59.85 8.95 25.08
C ILE A 5 60.06 10.35 25.68
N ALA A 6 59.48 11.39 25.05
CA ALA A 6 59.47 12.74 25.58
C ALA A 6 58.34 12.90 26.60
N TRP A 7 58.71 13.31 27.82
CA TRP A 7 57.82 13.57 28.94
C TRP A 7 56.91 14.79 28.68
N VAL A 8 55.60 14.65 28.87
CA VAL A 8 54.65 15.76 29.05
C VAL A 8 54.28 15.84 30.54
N SER A 9 54.53 17.01 31.14
CA SER A 9 54.23 17.30 32.55
C SER A 9 52.73 17.33 32.86
N PRO A 10 52.28 16.98 34.07
CA PRO A 10 50.89 16.61 34.34
C PRO A 10 50.00 17.73 34.93
N ALA A 11 50.20 19.01 34.58
CA ALA A 11 49.56 20.10 35.32
C ALA A 11 48.50 20.95 34.58
N ASN A 12 48.18 20.71 33.30
CA ASN A 12 47.04 21.41 32.68
C ASN A 12 46.55 20.71 31.41
N SER A 13 45.54 19.87 31.52
CA SER A 13 44.74 19.40 30.38
C SER A 13 43.28 19.78 30.62
N PRO A 14 42.66 20.63 29.78
CA PRO A 14 41.23 20.90 29.90
C PRO A 14 40.43 19.62 29.62
N PRO A 15 39.23 19.46 30.22
CA PRO A 15 38.44 18.25 30.02
C PRO A 15 38.05 18.13 28.54
N VAL A 16 38.52 17.06 27.89
CA VAL A 16 38.02 16.66 26.57
C VAL A 16 36.59 16.18 26.77
N ILE A 17 35.64 17.04 26.41
CA ILE A 17 34.22 16.70 26.34
C ILE A 17 34.10 15.64 25.24
N ALA A 18 34.03 14.37 25.62
CA ALA A 18 33.82 13.28 24.69
C ALA A 18 32.40 13.39 24.12
N SER A 19 32.26 14.07 22.98
CA SER A 19 31.04 14.03 22.17
C SER A 19 30.85 12.59 21.68
N PRO A 20 29.74 11.90 22.02
CA PRO A 20 29.52 10.54 21.53
C PRO A 20 29.08 10.62 20.06
N ILE A 21 30.03 10.45 19.15
CA ILE A 21 29.69 10.05 17.78
C ILE A 21 29.23 8.61 17.90
N LEU A 22 27.92 8.38 17.93
CA LEU A 22 27.36 7.03 17.95
C LEU A 22 27.85 6.26 16.71
N PRO A 23 28.35 5.03 16.86
CA PRO A 23 28.75 4.21 15.72
C PRO A 23 27.54 3.95 14.82
N ILE A 24 27.76 3.92 13.50
CA ILE A 24 26.72 3.74 12.48
C ILE A 24 25.83 2.51 12.74
N GLU A 25 26.38 1.44 13.33
CA GLU A 25 25.62 0.23 13.70
C GLU A 25 24.53 0.50 14.76
N VAL A 26 24.78 1.39 15.72
CA VAL A 26 23.80 1.77 16.75
C VAL A 26 22.72 2.67 16.16
N ALA A 27 23.09 3.58 15.25
CA ALA A 27 22.12 4.38 14.51
C ALA A 27 21.18 3.52 13.64
N LEU A 28 21.72 2.46 13.01
CA LEU A 28 20.94 1.50 12.23
C LEU A 28 19.94 0.73 13.09
N VAL A 29 20.35 0.24 14.26
CA VAL A 29 19.48 -0.53 15.17
C VAL A 29 18.35 0.32 15.75
N LEU A 30 18.63 1.59 16.06
CA LEU A 30 17.63 2.51 16.66
C LEU A 30 16.56 2.99 15.66
N MET A 31 16.79 2.87 14.35
CA MET A 31 15.85 3.30 13.32
C MET A 31 14.77 2.24 13.01
N LEU A 32 15.07 0.96 13.20
CA LEU A 32 14.18 -0.18 12.88
C LEU A 32 12.79 -0.12 13.53
N PRO A 33 12.63 0.26 14.82
CA PRO A 33 11.31 0.26 15.46
C PRO A 33 10.36 1.33 14.92
N VAL A 34 10.89 2.49 14.51
CA VAL A 34 10.09 3.62 14.02
C VAL A 34 9.54 3.31 12.62
N ILE A 35 10.35 2.69 11.76
CA ILE A 35 9.94 2.27 10.42
C ILE A 35 8.81 1.23 10.51
N ALA A 36 8.94 0.24 11.39
CA ALA A 36 7.91 -0.79 11.56
C ALA A 36 6.56 -0.23 12.05
N LEU A 37 6.56 0.84 12.87
CA LEU A 37 5.34 1.50 13.31
C LEU A 37 4.68 2.31 12.19
N GLU A 38 5.49 3.01 11.39
CA GLU A 38 5.04 3.76 10.22
C GLU A 38 4.39 2.84 9.17
N ASP A 39 4.96 1.66 8.92
CA ASP A 39 4.40 0.68 7.99
C ASP A 39 3.02 0.16 8.44
N VAL A 40 2.83 -0.06 9.74
CA VAL A 40 1.54 -0.47 10.29
C VAL A 40 0.51 0.65 10.17
N GLU A 41 0.88 1.90 10.48
CA GLU A 41 -0.01 3.06 10.34
C GLU A 41 -0.46 3.24 8.88
N ASN A 42 0.48 3.16 7.94
CA ASN A 42 0.21 3.22 6.52
C ASN A 42 -0.74 2.08 6.07
N ALA A 43 -0.53 0.85 6.55
CA ALA A 43 -1.38 -0.29 6.22
C ALA A 43 -2.81 -0.14 6.78
N VAL A 44 -2.97 0.41 7.99
CA VAL A 44 -4.30 0.69 8.58
C VAL A 44 -5.05 1.72 7.76
N VAL A 45 -4.39 2.84 7.41
CA VAL A 45 -5.02 3.90 6.58
C VAL A 45 -5.41 3.36 5.20
N ALA A 46 -4.55 2.53 4.59
CA ALA A 46 -4.83 1.88 3.32
C ALA A 46 -6.07 0.96 3.41
N LEU A 47 -6.18 0.14 4.46
CA LEU A 47 -7.33 -0.74 4.67
C LEU A 47 -8.63 0.05 4.88
N GLN A 48 -8.62 1.09 5.71
CA GLN A 48 -9.80 1.94 5.92
C GLN A 48 -10.25 2.60 4.62
N THR A 49 -9.31 3.11 3.83
CA THR A 49 -9.60 3.71 2.52
C THR A 49 -10.18 2.68 1.55
N ALA A 50 -9.64 1.45 1.54
CA ALA A 50 -10.13 0.38 0.68
C ALA A 50 -11.55 -0.07 1.07
N GLN A 51 -11.85 -0.18 2.37
CA GLN A 51 -13.19 -0.50 2.87
C GLN A 51 -14.22 0.58 2.53
N GLU A 52 -13.84 1.85 2.64
CA GLU A 52 -14.74 2.94 2.24
C GLU A 52 -15.01 2.90 0.74
N ARG A 53 -13.97 2.64 -0.09
CA ARG A 53 -14.17 2.43 -1.53
C ARG A 53 -15.10 1.25 -1.81
N GLU A 54 -14.91 0.11 -1.14
CA GLU A 54 -15.79 -1.05 -1.27
C GLU A 54 -17.25 -0.68 -1.02
N ARG A 55 -17.51 0.10 0.04
CA ARG A 55 -18.85 0.59 0.36
C ARG A 55 -19.43 1.46 -0.75
N GLN A 56 -18.66 2.38 -1.30
CA GLN A 56 -19.11 3.24 -2.41
C GLN A 56 -19.41 2.43 -3.67
N PHE A 57 -18.60 1.42 -3.99
CA PHE A 57 -18.88 0.52 -5.11
C PHE A 57 -20.11 -0.36 -4.89
N ALA A 58 -20.39 -0.77 -3.64
CA ALA A 58 -21.63 -1.48 -3.32
C ALA A 58 -22.86 -0.59 -3.57
N ILE A 59 -22.82 0.69 -3.15
CA ILE A 59 -23.88 1.67 -3.43
C ILE A 59 -24.06 1.87 -4.94
N ALA A 60 -22.96 1.99 -5.70
CA ALA A 60 -23.01 2.13 -7.15
C ALA A 60 -23.61 0.90 -7.83
N LEU A 61 -23.29 -0.30 -7.35
CA LEU A 61 -23.87 -1.55 -7.83
C LEU A 61 -25.38 -1.62 -7.59
N ASP A 62 -25.85 -1.22 -6.40
CA ASP A 62 -27.28 -1.19 -6.09
C ASP A 62 -28.03 -0.20 -6.99
N ALA A 63 -27.47 0.99 -7.21
CA ALA A 63 -28.02 1.96 -8.14
C ALA A 63 -28.09 1.41 -9.58
N ALA A 64 -27.03 0.78 -10.06
CA ALA A 64 -26.98 0.20 -11.41
C ALA A 64 -27.96 -0.97 -11.57
N ASN A 65 -28.14 -1.79 -10.52
CA ASN A 65 -29.15 -2.86 -10.51
C ASN A 65 -30.55 -2.27 -10.67
N ASN A 66 -30.89 -1.22 -9.91
CA ASN A 66 -32.19 -0.57 -10.00
C ASN A 66 -32.45 0.02 -11.40
N SER A 67 -31.45 0.67 -12.00
CA SER A 67 -31.54 1.20 -13.37
C SER A 67 -31.77 0.10 -14.40
N ALA A 68 -31.09 -1.05 -14.29
CA ALA A 68 -31.27 -2.18 -15.19
C ALA A 68 -32.66 -2.85 -15.03
N ILE A 69 -33.19 -2.91 -13.81
CA ILE A 69 -34.57 -3.40 -13.56
C ILE A 69 -35.58 -2.47 -14.24
N LEU A 70 -35.42 -1.16 -14.06
CA LEU A 70 -36.30 -0.16 -14.65
C LEU A 70 -36.27 -0.21 -16.18
N SER A 71 -35.08 -0.21 -16.79
CA SER A 71 -34.95 -0.26 -18.25
C SER A 71 -35.53 -1.54 -18.84
N ARG A 72 -35.37 -2.68 -18.16
CA ARG A 72 -35.98 -3.96 -18.58
C ARG A 72 -37.50 -3.91 -18.52
N SER A 73 -38.07 -3.25 -17.51
CA SER A 73 -39.52 -3.03 -17.44
C SER A 73 -40.00 -2.13 -18.57
N GLN A 74 -39.32 -1.01 -18.82
CA GLN A 74 -39.65 -0.07 -19.89
C GLN A 74 -39.54 -0.71 -21.27
N TYR A 75 -38.53 -1.55 -21.51
CA TYR A 75 -38.34 -2.22 -22.79
C TYR A 75 -39.49 -3.20 -23.06
N ARG A 76 -39.91 -3.95 -22.04
CA ARG A 76 -41.05 -4.88 -22.14
C ARG A 76 -42.37 -4.19 -22.42
N THR A 77 -42.54 -2.94 -21.97
CA THR A 77 -43.73 -2.13 -22.26
C THR A 77 -43.58 -1.26 -23.51
N GLY A 78 -42.47 -1.37 -24.25
CA GLY A 78 -42.19 -0.58 -25.45
C GLY A 78 -41.88 0.90 -25.19
N LEU A 79 -41.60 1.27 -23.94
CA LEU A 79 -41.32 2.65 -23.52
C LEU A 79 -39.86 3.07 -23.75
N THR A 80 -38.98 2.11 -24.00
CA THR A 80 -37.57 2.35 -24.35
C THR A 80 -37.09 1.33 -25.38
N ASP A 81 -35.98 1.65 -26.05
CA ASP A 81 -35.38 0.80 -27.06
C ASP A 81 -34.35 -0.19 -26.46
N PHE A 82 -33.95 -1.16 -27.28
CA PHE A 82 -32.96 -2.17 -26.87
C PHE A 82 -31.59 -1.56 -26.58
N THR A 83 -31.21 -0.49 -27.28
CA THR A 83 -29.93 0.19 -27.07
C THR A 83 -29.84 0.81 -25.68
N THR A 84 -30.91 1.45 -25.21
CA THR A 84 -31.02 2.00 -23.86
C THR A 84 -30.98 0.89 -22.81
N LEU A 85 -31.72 -0.20 -23.02
CA LEU A 85 -31.63 -1.39 -22.15
C LEU A 85 -30.19 -1.89 -22.04
N ASN A 86 -29.55 -2.12 -23.18
CA ASN A 86 -28.18 -2.63 -23.23
C ASN A 86 -27.17 -1.69 -22.55
N GLN A 87 -27.33 -0.37 -22.69
CA GLN A 87 -26.50 0.60 -21.97
C GLN A 87 -26.61 0.43 -20.45
N GLN A 88 -27.83 0.22 -19.91
CA GLN A 88 -28.00 -0.02 -18.48
C GLN A 88 -27.46 -1.39 -18.04
N GLU A 89 -27.56 -2.42 -18.89
CA GLU A 89 -26.98 -3.73 -18.59
C GLU A 89 -25.44 -3.71 -18.59
N VAL A 90 -24.82 -2.98 -19.53
CA VAL A 90 -23.36 -2.74 -19.54
C VAL A 90 -22.92 -1.95 -18.31
N ALA A 91 -23.67 -0.91 -17.92
CA ALA A 91 -23.39 -0.14 -16.71
C ALA A 91 -23.46 -1.02 -15.45
N LEU A 92 -24.47 -1.91 -15.36
CA LEU A 92 -24.57 -2.88 -14.28
C LEU A 92 -23.40 -3.85 -14.24
N LEU A 93 -22.98 -4.38 -15.39
CA LEU A 93 -21.81 -5.27 -15.45
C LEU A 93 -20.53 -4.54 -14.98
N SER A 94 -20.34 -3.30 -15.41
CA SER A 94 -19.22 -2.46 -14.97
C SER A 94 -19.24 -2.24 -13.45
N ALA A 95 -20.41 -1.92 -12.88
CA ALA A 95 -20.55 -1.74 -11.43
C ALA A 95 -20.28 -3.03 -10.63
N ARG A 96 -20.70 -4.20 -11.16
CA ARG A 96 -20.39 -5.51 -10.56
C ARG A 96 -18.88 -5.79 -10.54
N ASN A 97 -18.21 -5.50 -11.65
CA ASN A 97 -16.76 -5.66 -11.75
C ASN A 97 -16.05 -4.71 -10.77
N GLY A 98 -16.48 -3.44 -10.70
CA GLY A 98 -15.94 -2.47 -9.75
C GLY A 98 -16.11 -2.89 -8.29
N ALA A 99 -17.30 -3.36 -7.89
CA ALA A 99 -17.54 -3.86 -6.54
C ALA A 99 -16.71 -5.12 -6.20
N THR A 100 -16.50 -5.99 -7.19
CA THR A 100 -15.66 -7.18 -7.02
C THR A 100 -14.19 -6.80 -6.86
N GLN A 101 -13.71 -5.85 -7.66
CA GLN A 101 -12.34 -5.34 -7.55
C GLN A 101 -12.12 -4.65 -6.21
N ALA A 102 -13.05 -3.80 -5.77
CA ALA A 102 -12.93 -3.10 -4.50
C ALA A 102 -12.88 -4.05 -3.30
N ARG A 103 -13.63 -5.16 -3.34
CA ARG A 103 -13.52 -6.25 -2.37
C ARG A 103 -12.15 -6.92 -2.38
N ALA A 104 -11.60 -7.18 -3.57
CA ALA A 104 -10.25 -7.73 -3.69
C ALA A 104 -9.18 -6.78 -3.16
N ASP A 105 -9.34 -5.47 -3.40
CA ASP A 105 -8.44 -4.44 -2.89
C ASP A 105 -8.50 -4.35 -1.36
N ALA A 106 -9.70 -4.40 -0.77
CA ALA A 106 -9.87 -4.42 0.69
C ALA A 106 -9.28 -5.68 1.32
N ALA A 107 -9.46 -6.85 0.70
CA ALA A 107 -8.83 -8.09 1.15
C ALA A 107 -7.29 -8.01 1.07
N THR A 108 -6.76 -7.42 0.01
CA THR A 108 -5.31 -7.22 -0.18
C THR A 108 -4.75 -6.27 0.88
N ALA A 109 -5.45 -5.17 1.17
CA ALA A 109 -5.06 -4.23 2.22
C ALA A 109 -5.09 -4.89 3.61
N LEU A 110 -6.04 -5.79 3.86
CA LEU A 110 -6.09 -6.56 5.11
C LEU A 110 -4.90 -7.51 5.24
N VAL A 111 -4.52 -8.19 4.16
CA VAL A 111 -3.31 -9.03 4.12
C VAL A 111 -2.06 -8.19 4.37
N ALA A 112 -1.96 -6.99 3.78
CA ALA A 112 -0.84 -6.08 4.01
C ALA A 112 -0.73 -5.62 5.47
N LEU A 113 -1.86 -5.33 6.13
CA LEU A 113 -1.89 -5.02 7.56
C LEU A 113 -1.40 -6.20 8.41
N TYR A 114 -1.84 -7.42 8.12
CA TYR A 114 -1.33 -8.61 8.80
C TYR A 114 0.18 -8.81 8.58
N ALA A 115 0.69 -8.51 7.38
CA ALA A 115 2.11 -8.58 7.08
C ALA A 115 2.93 -7.54 7.86
N ALA A 116 2.42 -6.32 8.00
CA ALA A 116 3.06 -5.24 8.78
C ALA A 116 3.10 -5.57 10.28
N LEU A 117 2.01 -6.13 10.84
CA LEU A 117 1.92 -6.53 12.25
C LEU A 117 2.80 -7.76 12.60
N GLY A 118 3.12 -8.59 11.62
CA GLY A 118 3.88 -9.84 11.79
C GLY A 118 5.41 -9.72 11.59
N GLY A 119 5.93 -8.53 11.27
CA GLY A 119 7.37 -8.28 11.14
C GLY A 119 7.95 -8.26 9.73
N GLY A 120 7.15 -7.92 8.70
CA GLY A 120 7.67 -7.64 7.34
C GLY A 120 8.15 -8.90 6.60
N TRP A 121 7.32 -9.45 5.70
CA TRP A 121 7.85 -10.31 4.64
C TRP A 121 8.66 -9.40 3.71
N ASP A 122 9.98 -9.47 3.83
CA ASP A 122 11.00 -8.63 3.18
C ASP A 122 10.66 -8.16 1.75
N ALA A 123 10.37 -6.86 1.61
CA ALA A 123 9.99 -6.21 0.35
C ALA A 123 11.18 -5.90 -0.59
N THR A 124 12.41 -6.32 -0.26
CA THR A 124 13.55 -6.17 -1.18
C THR A 124 13.47 -7.13 -2.37
N VAL A 125 12.59 -8.14 -2.32
CA VAL A 125 12.32 -9.06 -3.43
C VAL A 125 11.07 -8.59 -4.19
N ILE A 126 11.28 -7.80 -5.24
CA ILE A 126 10.28 -7.63 -6.30
C ILE A 126 10.48 -8.81 -7.28
N PRO A 127 9.55 -9.76 -7.44
CA PRO A 127 9.63 -10.77 -8.48
C PRO A 127 9.43 -10.06 -9.83
N GLN A 128 10.53 -9.72 -10.50
CA GLN A 128 10.47 -9.19 -11.86
C GLN A 128 9.99 -10.31 -12.78
N ALA A 129 8.78 -10.16 -13.32
CA ALA A 129 8.33 -10.98 -14.43
C ALA A 129 9.33 -10.85 -15.59
N PRO A 130 9.78 -11.95 -16.23
CA PRO A 130 10.72 -11.86 -17.34
C PRO A 130 10.06 -11.08 -18.49
N ILE A 131 10.55 -9.86 -18.72
CA ILE A 131 10.17 -9.08 -19.89
C ILE A 131 10.70 -9.80 -21.15
N SER A 132 9.84 -10.51 -21.86
CA SER A 132 10.11 -10.95 -23.22
C SER A 132 10.09 -9.72 -24.12
N ASN A 133 11.26 -9.29 -24.61
CA ASN A 133 11.40 -8.15 -25.51
C ASN A 133 10.74 -8.43 -26.88
N PRO A 134 9.72 -7.66 -27.32
CA PRO A 134 9.10 -7.83 -28.64
C PRO A 134 9.86 -7.18 -29.81
N GLU A 135 11.01 -6.54 -29.61
CA GLU A 135 11.73 -5.80 -30.67
C GLU A 135 12.84 -6.60 -31.40
N ALA A 136 12.78 -7.93 -31.38
CA ALA A 136 13.64 -8.75 -32.24
C ALA A 136 13.01 -8.96 -33.63
N ARG A 137 12.88 -7.90 -34.45
CA ARG A 137 12.74 -7.98 -35.92
C ARG A 137 13.34 -6.77 -36.62
#